data_AF-H3BP66-F1
#
_entry.id   AF-H3BP66-F1
#
_cell.length_a   1.000
_cell.length_b   1.000
_cell.length_c   1.000
_cell.angle_alpha   90.00
_cell.angle_beta   90.00
_cell.angle_gamma   90.00
#
_symmetry.space_group_name_H-M   'P 1'
#
loop_
_entity.id
_entity.type
_entity.pdbx_description
1 polymer ?
#
loop_
_entity_poly.entity_id
_entity_poly.type
_entity_poly.pdbx_seq_one_letter_code
_entity_poly.pdbx_strand_id
1 'polypeptide(L)'
;MTGTASSLAARAALLTGRLPIRNGFYTTNAHARNAYTPQEIVGGIPDSEQLLPELLKKAGYVSKIVGKWHLGHRPQFHPLKHGFDEWFGSPNCHFGPYDNKARPNIPVYRDWEMVGRYYEEFPINLKTGEANLTQIYLQEALDFIKRQARHHPFFLYWAVDATHAPVYAS
;
A
#
# COMPACT_ATOMS: atom_id res chain seq x y z
N MET A 1 -5.36 -6.79 18.63
CA MET A 1 -5.90 -7.94 17.87
C MET A 1 -6.17 -7.47 16.45
N THR A 2 -5.51 -8.04 15.44
CA THR A 2 -5.82 -7.75 14.03
C THR A 2 -7.15 -8.42 13.67
N GLY A 3 -8.07 -7.69 13.03
CA GLY A 3 -9.43 -8.18 12.77
C GLY A 3 -9.55 -9.31 11.75
N THR A 4 -8.44 -9.78 11.15
CA THR A 4 -8.38 -10.87 10.14
C THR A 4 -6.96 -11.45 9.99
N ALA A 5 -6.85 -12.61 9.34
CA ALA A 5 -5.59 -13.31 9.06
C ALA A 5 -4.81 -12.80 7.81
N SER A 6 -5.41 -11.97 6.94
CA SER A 6 -4.80 -11.50 5.69
C SER A 6 -4.37 -10.03 5.79
N SER A 7 -3.17 -9.71 5.27
CA SER A 7 -2.61 -8.34 5.24
C SER A 7 -3.55 -7.33 4.58
N LEU A 8 -4.30 -7.76 3.56
CA LEU A 8 -5.31 -6.96 2.88
C LEU A 8 -6.41 -6.50 3.84
N ALA A 9 -7.05 -7.48 4.46
CA ALA A 9 -8.29 -7.32 5.19
C ALA A 9 -8.05 -6.53 6.49
N ALA A 10 -6.86 -6.65 7.08
CA ALA A 10 -6.42 -5.80 8.18
C ALA A 10 -6.21 -4.33 7.77
N ARG A 11 -5.64 -4.07 6.58
CA ARG A 11 -5.42 -2.69 6.07
C ARG A 11 -6.73 -2.01 5.72
N ALA A 12 -7.63 -2.72 5.05
CA ALA A 12 -8.97 -2.21 4.75
C ALA A 12 -9.73 -1.89 6.04
N ALA A 13 -9.72 -2.80 7.03
CA ALA A 13 -10.38 -2.56 8.30
C ALA A 13 -9.79 -1.39 9.10
N LEU A 14 -8.47 -1.19 9.03
CA LEU A 14 -7.80 -0.06 9.66
C LEU A 14 -8.26 1.27 9.05
N LEU A 15 -8.31 1.35 7.72
CA LEU A 15 -8.59 2.61 7.02
C LEU A 15 -10.08 2.96 7.00
N THR A 16 -10.97 1.96 7.07
CA THR A 16 -12.43 2.18 7.10
C THR A 16 -13.02 2.13 8.51
N GLY A 17 -12.29 1.61 9.50
CA GLY A 17 -12.84 1.30 10.83
C GLY A 17 -13.91 0.20 10.82
N ARG A 18 -14.03 -0.58 9.73
CA ARG A 18 -15.11 -1.56 9.52
C ARG A 18 -14.55 -2.95 9.22
N LEU A 19 -15.27 -3.99 9.66
CA LEU A 19 -14.88 -5.37 9.39
C LEU A 19 -14.85 -5.69 7.89
N PRO A 20 -14.00 -6.62 7.42
CA PRO A 20 -13.88 -6.93 6.00
C PRO A 20 -15.16 -7.43 5.32
N ILE A 21 -16.03 -8.12 6.07
CA ILE A 21 -17.37 -8.50 5.60
C ILE A 21 -18.27 -7.30 5.29
N ARG A 22 -17.99 -6.13 5.88
CA ARG A 22 -18.75 -4.88 5.70
C ARG A 22 -18.17 -3.98 4.61
N ASN A 23 -16.84 -3.97 4.44
CA ASN A 23 -16.15 -3.10 3.48
C ASN A 23 -15.80 -3.80 2.15
N GLY A 24 -16.19 -5.06 1.97
CA GLY A 24 -16.05 -5.80 0.71
C GLY A 24 -14.74 -6.57 0.54
N PHE A 25 -13.84 -6.57 1.52
CA PHE A 25 -12.53 -7.23 1.45
C PHE A 25 -12.58 -8.71 1.90
N TYR A 26 -13.44 -9.51 1.29
CA TYR A 26 -13.61 -10.96 1.54
C TYR A 26 -13.94 -11.70 0.25
N THR A 27 -14.03 -13.03 0.30
CA THR A 27 -14.48 -13.85 -0.84
C THR A 27 -15.65 -14.75 -0.44
N THR A 28 -16.53 -15.00 -1.40
CA THR A 28 -17.63 -15.96 -1.31
C THR A 28 -17.42 -17.18 -2.21
N ASN A 29 -16.26 -17.31 -2.86
CA ASN A 29 -15.96 -18.42 -3.78
C ASN A 29 -16.04 -19.79 -3.07
N ALA A 30 -15.73 -19.82 -1.77
CA ALA A 30 -16.00 -20.93 -0.87
C ALA A 30 -16.04 -20.41 0.58
N HIS A 31 -16.66 -21.17 1.48
CA HIS A 31 -16.71 -20.81 2.90
C HIS A 31 -15.31 -20.79 3.54
N ALA A 32 -15.12 -19.83 4.46
CA ALA A 32 -13.91 -19.69 5.28
C ALA A 32 -12.59 -19.62 4.49
N ARG A 33 -12.59 -18.98 3.31
CA ARG A 33 -11.37 -18.75 2.52
C ARG A 33 -10.77 -17.38 2.77
N ASN A 34 -9.44 -17.35 2.86
CA ASN A 34 -8.68 -16.10 2.85
C ASN A 34 -8.67 -15.51 1.44
N ALA A 35 -8.81 -14.19 1.34
CA ALA A 35 -8.67 -13.43 0.11
C ALA A 35 -7.66 -12.28 0.30
N TYR A 36 -7.05 -11.88 -0.81
CA TYR A 36 -6.18 -10.71 -0.88
C TYR A 36 -6.31 -10.05 -2.28
N THR A 37 -5.57 -8.97 -2.55
CA THR A 37 -5.61 -8.18 -3.81
C THR A 37 -4.35 -8.45 -4.65
N PRO A 38 -4.25 -9.62 -5.30
CA PRO A 38 -3.15 -9.92 -6.21
C PRO A 38 -3.18 -9.01 -7.45
N GLN A 39 -2.15 -9.09 -8.31
CA GLN A 39 -2.06 -8.27 -9.53
C GLN A 39 -3.22 -8.51 -10.51
N GLU A 40 -3.85 -9.69 -10.47
CA GLU A 40 -4.98 -10.05 -11.31
C GLU A 40 -6.36 -9.65 -10.74
N ILE A 41 -6.42 -9.07 -9.54
CA ILE A 41 -7.70 -8.75 -8.91
C ILE A 41 -8.46 -7.68 -9.69
N VAL A 42 -9.76 -7.92 -9.95
CA VAL A 42 -10.61 -6.96 -10.66
C VAL A 42 -11.11 -5.85 -9.74
N GLY A 43 -11.41 -6.20 -8.49
CA GLY A 43 -11.98 -5.30 -7.47
C GLY A 43 -10.92 -4.63 -6.57
N GLY A 44 -11.41 -3.82 -5.64
CA GLY A 44 -10.63 -3.03 -4.70
C GLY A 44 -11.55 -2.23 -3.78
N ILE A 45 -11.02 -1.23 -3.09
CA ILE A 45 -11.79 -0.36 -2.20
C ILE A 45 -12.91 0.35 -2.99
N PRO A 46 -14.20 0.19 -2.63
CA PRO A 46 -15.27 0.86 -3.33
C PRO A 46 -15.38 2.32 -2.92
N ASP A 47 -15.81 3.19 -3.84
CA ASP A 47 -16.02 4.63 -3.60
C ASP A 47 -17.08 4.92 -2.51
N SER A 48 -17.88 3.92 -2.12
CA SER A 48 -18.85 4.03 -1.03
C SER A 48 -18.22 3.96 0.37
N GLU A 49 -17.00 3.43 0.51
CA GLU A 49 -16.29 3.39 1.79
C GLU A 49 -15.57 4.72 2.02
N GLN A 50 -15.68 5.27 3.23
CA GLN A 50 -14.98 6.49 3.62
C GLN A 50 -13.70 6.11 4.35
N LEU A 51 -12.56 6.49 3.78
CA LEU A 51 -11.27 6.22 4.40
C LEU A 51 -10.87 7.32 5.39
N LEU A 52 -10.11 6.92 6.41
CA LEU A 52 -9.55 7.82 7.42
C LEU A 52 -8.90 9.10 6.83
N PRO A 53 -8.00 9.06 5.82
CA PRO A 53 -7.42 10.28 5.25
C PRO A 53 -8.46 11.21 4.60
N GLU A 54 -9.54 10.69 4.00
CA GLU A 54 -10.63 11.52 3.45
C GLU A 54 -11.37 12.29 4.55
N LEU A 55 -11.58 11.63 5.69
CA LEU A 55 -12.22 12.25 6.85
C LEU A 55 -11.29 13.28 7.51
N LEU A 56 -10.01 12.95 7.66
CA LEU A 56 -9.00 13.84 8.24
C LEU A 56 -8.77 15.11 7.40
N LYS A 57 -8.90 15.01 6.07
CA LYS A 57 -8.81 16.16 5.17
C LYS A 57 -9.79 17.29 5.53
N LYS A 58 -10.99 16.94 6.04
CA LYS A 58 -11.98 17.93 6.52
C LYS A 58 -11.50 18.75 7.72
N ALA A 59 -10.54 18.22 8.48
CA ALA A 59 -9.90 18.90 9.60
C ALA A 59 -8.57 19.57 9.20
N GLY A 60 -8.27 19.69 7.90
CA GLY A 60 -7.07 20.36 7.39
C GLY A 60 -5.80 19.51 7.44
N TYR A 61 -5.91 18.19 7.60
CA TYR A 61 -4.75 17.30 7.56
C TYR A 61 -4.22 17.11 6.14
N VAL A 62 -2.89 17.08 6.01
CA VAL A 62 -2.20 16.55 4.83
C VAL A 62 -1.85 15.09 5.10
N SER A 63 -2.21 14.19 4.19
CA SER A 63 -2.08 12.74 4.36
C SER A 63 -1.08 12.14 3.38
N LYS A 64 -0.11 11.37 3.87
CA LYS A 64 0.83 10.60 3.04
C LYS A 64 0.80 9.13 3.41
N ILE A 65 0.80 8.27 2.38
CA ILE A 65 1.12 6.85 2.54
C ILE A 65 2.57 6.60 2.10
N VAL A 66 3.31 5.83 2.88
CA VAL A 66 4.65 5.34 2.52
C VAL A 66 4.66 3.82 2.63
N GLY A 67 5.01 3.14 1.54
CA GLY A 67 5.03 1.68 1.45
C GLY A 67 3.76 1.09 0.83
N LYS A 68 3.36 -0.09 1.32
CA LYS A 68 2.39 -0.94 0.64
C LYS A 68 0.95 -0.48 0.82
N TRP A 69 0.23 -0.31 -0.29
CA TRP A 69 -1.19 0.06 -0.29
C TRP A 69 -2.10 -1.16 -0.11
N HIS A 70 -2.08 -2.09 -1.07
CA HIS A 70 -2.86 -3.33 -1.08
C HIS A 70 -4.39 -3.16 -1.13
N LEU A 71 -4.99 -1.98 -1.35
CA LEU A 71 -6.46 -1.85 -1.42
C LEU A 71 -7.01 -1.86 -2.88
N GLY A 72 -6.20 -2.32 -3.83
CA GLY A 72 -6.51 -2.39 -5.25
C GLY A 72 -5.42 -1.71 -6.08
N HIS A 73 -5.12 -2.25 -7.26
CA HIS A 73 -4.04 -1.75 -8.12
C HIS A 73 -4.54 -0.96 -9.34
N ARG A 74 -5.82 -1.11 -9.69
CA ARG A 74 -6.41 -0.43 -10.85
C ARG A 74 -6.61 1.06 -10.58
N PRO A 75 -6.67 1.92 -11.62
CA PRO A 75 -6.67 3.39 -11.45
C PRO A 75 -7.75 3.96 -10.53
N GLN A 76 -8.93 3.33 -10.46
CA GLN A 76 -10.02 3.75 -9.56
C GLN A 76 -9.72 3.52 -8.07
N PHE A 77 -8.83 2.58 -7.74
CA PHE A 77 -8.46 2.22 -6.36
C PHE A 77 -7.19 2.92 -5.88
N HIS A 78 -6.68 3.87 -6.67
CA HIS A 78 -5.43 4.57 -6.40
C HIS A 78 -5.52 5.39 -5.11
N PRO A 79 -4.54 5.34 -4.18
CA PRO A 79 -4.68 5.95 -2.85
C PRO A 79 -4.96 7.46 -2.89
N LEU A 80 -4.43 8.18 -3.89
CA LEU A 80 -4.71 9.61 -4.06
C LEU A 80 -6.16 9.93 -4.47
N LYS A 81 -6.93 8.94 -4.94
CA LYS A 81 -8.39 9.07 -5.11
C LYS A 81 -9.17 8.86 -3.82
N HIS A 82 -8.54 8.25 -2.81
CA HIS A 82 -9.16 7.83 -1.55
C HIS A 82 -8.55 8.59 -0.36
N GLY A 83 -8.29 9.88 -0.54
CA GLY A 83 -7.98 10.83 0.52
C GLY A 83 -6.50 11.11 0.81
N PHE A 84 -5.57 10.30 0.33
CA PHE A 84 -4.15 10.62 0.45
C PHE A 84 -3.76 11.75 -0.51
N ASP A 85 -2.88 12.65 -0.06
CA ASP A 85 -2.34 13.73 -0.89
C ASP A 85 -1.02 13.31 -1.55
N GLU A 86 -0.24 12.47 -0.88
CA GLU A 86 1.07 11.98 -1.36
C GLU A 86 1.20 10.46 -1.20
N TRP A 87 1.95 9.83 -2.10
CA TRP A 87 2.29 8.41 -1.99
C TRP A 87 3.71 8.12 -2.47
N PHE A 88 4.43 7.30 -1.72
CA PHE A 88 5.57 6.57 -2.25
C PHE A 88 5.49 5.10 -1.87
N GLY A 89 5.39 4.19 -2.83
CA GLY A 89 5.32 2.75 -2.56
C GLY A 89 4.58 1.96 -3.62
N SER A 90 4.09 0.77 -3.26
CA SER A 90 3.54 -0.19 -4.25
C SER A 90 2.08 -0.58 -3.97
N PRO A 91 1.24 -0.75 -5.01
CA PRO A 91 -0.12 -1.24 -4.84
C PRO A 91 -0.18 -2.71 -4.41
N ASN A 92 0.87 -3.50 -4.68
CA ASN A 92 0.91 -4.94 -4.43
C ASN A 92 2.11 -5.31 -3.54
N CYS A 93 2.38 -6.61 -3.39
CA CYS A 93 3.57 -7.10 -2.69
C CYS A 93 4.85 -6.88 -3.50
N HIS A 94 5.99 -7.24 -2.93
CA HIS A 94 7.32 -7.13 -3.55
C HIS A 94 7.83 -8.50 -4.06
N PHE A 95 6.92 -9.40 -4.44
CA PHE A 95 7.27 -10.72 -4.95
C PHE A 95 7.73 -10.64 -6.41
N GLY A 96 8.70 -11.48 -6.76
CA GLY A 96 9.34 -11.52 -8.08
C GLY A 96 10.70 -12.24 -7.98
N PRO A 97 11.63 -12.04 -8.95
CA PRO A 97 11.41 -11.35 -10.21
C PRO A 97 10.44 -12.13 -11.11
N TYR A 98 9.63 -11.41 -11.89
CA TYR A 98 8.81 -12.00 -12.95
C TYR A 98 9.49 -11.86 -14.32
N ASP A 99 9.01 -12.64 -15.29
CA ASP A 99 9.56 -12.69 -16.66
C ASP A 99 9.07 -11.56 -17.59
N ASN A 100 8.18 -10.69 -17.08
CA ASN A 100 7.50 -9.62 -17.82
C ASN A 100 6.70 -10.08 -19.05
N LYS A 101 6.43 -11.39 -19.18
CA LYS A 101 5.59 -11.97 -20.24
C LYS A 101 4.29 -12.51 -19.66
N ALA A 102 4.40 -13.42 -18.69
CA ALA A 102 3.23 -14.00 -18.02
C ALA A 102 2.69 -13.06 -16.94
N ARG A 103 3.59 -12.40 -16.21
CA ARG A 103 3.25 -11.39 -15.21
C ARG A 103 4.32 -10.28 -15.23
N PRO A 104 3.93 -9.00 -15.12
CA PRO A 104 4.89 -7.93 -15.02
C PRO A 104 5.47 -7.84 -13.59
N ASN A 105 6.69 -7.34 -13.51
CA ASN A 105 7.27 -6.85 -12.26
C ASN A 105 6.39 -5.74 -11.67
N ILE A 106 6.26 -5.79 -10.35
CA ILE A 106 5.31 -4.98 -9.62
C ILE A 106 5.80 -3.53 -9.55
N PRO A 107 4.95 -2.55 -9.87
CA PRO A 107 5.35 -1.15 -9.89
C PRO A 107 5.49 -0.52 -8.51
N VAL A 108 6.35 0.48 -8.45
CA VAL A 108 6.50 1.45 -7.36
C VAL A 108 6.10 2.82 -7.90
N TYR A 109 5.27 3.53 -7.13
CA TYR A 109 4.69 4.82 -7.48
C TYR A 109 5.32 5.94 -6.66
N ARG A 110 5.41 7.10 -7.29
CA ARG A 110 5.44 8.40 -6.63
C ARG A 110 4.18 9.14 -7.05
N ASP A 111 3.31 9.40 -6.07
CA ASP A 111 2.01 10.03 -6.26
C ASP A 111 1.21 9.29 -7.34
N TRP A 112 0.91 9.92 -8.47
CA TRP A 112 0.09 9.35 -9.54
C TRP A 112 0.84 8.43 -10.50
N GLU A 113 2.16 8.52 -10.54
CA GLU A 113 2.96 7.92 -11.61
C GLU A 113 3.89 6.84 -11.08
N MET A 114 4.07 5.81 -11.91
CA MET A 114 5.06 4.77 -11.67
C MET A 114 6.46 5.33 -11.90
N VAL A 115 7.34 5.17 -10.91
CA VAL A 115 8.75 5.60 -10.97
C VAL A 115 9.72 4.43 -11.22
N GLY A 116 9.20 3.21 -11.25
CA GLY A 116 9.96 2.00 -11.56
C GLY A 116 9.24 0.74 -11.07
N ARG A 117 9.91 -0.39 -11.14
CA ARG A 117 9.40 -1.70 -10.71
C ARG A 117 10.37 -2.39 -9.77
N TYR A 118 9.83 -3.25 -8.90
CA TYR A 118 10.66 -4.16 -8.11
C TYR A 118 11.47 -5.08 -9.02
N TYR A 119 12.69 -5.43 -8.61
CA TYR A 119 13.68 -6.21 -9.36
C TYR A 119 14.19 -5.53 -10.65
N GLU A 120 13.81 -4.27 -10.89
CA GLU A 120 14.31 -3.41 -11.96
C GLU A 120 14.97 -2.18 -11.33
N GLU A 121 14.31 -1.02 -11.32
CA GLU A 121 14.82 0.20 -10.66
C GLU A 121 14.91 0.06 -9.13
N PHE A 122 14.12 -0.85 -8.56
CA PHE A 122 14.11 -1.16 -7.14
C PHE A 122 14.61 -2.60 -6.90
N PRO A 123 15.94 -2.82 -6.90
CA PRO A 123 16.51 -4.15 -6.80
C PRO A 123 16.26 -4.78 -5.43
N ILE A 124 15.93 -6.09 -5.44
CA ILE A 124 15.85 -6.95 -4.25
C ILE A 124 16.66 -8.20 -4.56
N ASN A 125 17.78 -8.38 -3.86
CA ASN A 125 18.64 -9.54 -4.08
C ASN A 125 18.15 -10.73 -3.26
N LEU A 126 17.51 -11.70 -3.91
CA LEU A 126 16.96 -12.88 -3.25
C LEU A 126 18.03 -13.83 -2.67
N LYS A 127 19.29 -13.73 -3.11
CA LYS A 127 20.38 -14.57 -2.60
C LYS A 127 20.92 -14.03 -1.28
N THR A 128 21.02 -12.72 -1.13
CA THR A 128 21.60 -12.06 0.04
C THR A 128 20.55 -11.46 0.99
N GLY A 129 19.33 -11.22 0.50
CA GLY A 129 18.30 -10.45 1.22
C GLY A 129 18.52 -8.94 1.16
N GLU A 130 19.39 -8.44 0.28
CA GLU A 130 19.75 -7.02 0.22
C GLU A 130 18.74 -6.21 -0.60
N ALA A 131 18.21 -5.11 -0.01
CA ALA A 131 17.44 -4.08 -0.70
C ALA A 131 17.41 -2.76 0.10
N ASN A 132 17.51 -1.63 -0.60
CA ASN A 132 17.51 -0.29 0.02
C ASN A 132 16.13 0.30 0.32
N LEU A 133 15.06 -0.47 0.10
CA LEU A 133 13.68 0.01 0.19
C LEU A 133 13.32 0.58 1.56
N THR A 134 13.78 -0.04 2.65
CA THR A 134 13.49 0.45 4.02
C THR A 134 14.14 1.81 4.27
N GLN A 135 15.35 2.06 3.77
CA GLN A 135 16.02 3.36 3.87
C GLN A 135 15.30 4.42 3.03
N ILE A 136 14.84 4.06 1.82
CA ILE A 136 14.04 4.96 0.98
C ILE A 136 12.72 5.33 1.69
N TYR A 137 12.02 4.35 2.27
CA TYR A 137 10.80 4.59 3.04
C TYR A 137 11.04 5.44 4.28
N LEU A 138 12.18 5.27 4.96
CA LEU A 138 12.57 6.12 6.08
C LEU A 138 12.76 7.57 5.60
N GLN A 139 13.48 7.78 4.51
CA GLN A 139 13.73 9.11 3.96
C GLN A 139 12.43 9.81 3.54
N GLU A 140 11.53 9.10 2.85
CA GLU A 140 10.21 9.61 2.43
C GLU A 140 9.33 10.04 3.62
N ALA A 141 9.43 9.33 4.74
CA ALA A 141 8.75 9.66 5.98
C ALA A 141 9.36 10.90 6.66
N LEU A 142 10.69 10.94 6.80
CA LEU A 142 11.41 12.07 7.40
C LEU A 142 11.17 13.36 6.63
N ASP A 143 11.23 13.32 5.30
CA ASP A 143 11.03 14.50 4.46
C ASP A 143 9.58 15.01 4.50
N PHE A 144 8.61 14.10 4.59
CA PHE A 144 7.21 14.48 4.79
C PHE A 144 7.01 15.19 6.13
N ILE A 145 7.50 14.59 7.23
CA ILE A 145 7.36 15.17 8.57
C ILE A 145 8.01 16.56 8.61
N LYS A 146 9.22 16.72 8.06
CA LYS A 146 9.92 18.01 8.03
C LYS A 146 9.15 19.08 7.27
N ARG A 147 8.55 18.74 6.13
CA ARG A 147 7.76 19.69 5.31
C ARG A 147 6.46 20.12 5.98
N GLN A 148 5.78 19.20 6.67
CA GLN A 148 4.48 19.51 7.27
C GLN A 148 4.60 20.13 8.67
N ALA A 149 5.68 19.84 9.39
CA ALA A 149 5.91 20.37 10.73
C ALA A 149 5.78 21.90 10.75
N ARG A 150 4.94 22.41 11.66
CA ARG A 150 4.62 23.85 11.83
C ARG A 150 3.83 24.51 10.69
N HIS A 151 3.40 23.75 9.68
CA HIS A 151 2.57 24.26 8.57
C HIS A 151 1.14 23.70 8.61
N HIS A 152 1.01 22.38 8.61
CA HIS A 152 -0.29 21.69 8.62
C HIS A 152 -0.24 20.51 9.60
N PRO A 153 -1.37 20.14 10.25
CA PRO A 153 -1.46 18.83 10.88
C PRO A 153 -1.24 17.76 9.80
N PHE A 154 -0.50 16.70 10.14
CA PHE A 154 -0.18 15.67 9.16
C PHE A 154 -0.60 14.28 9.64
N PHE A 155 -0.95 13.43 8.66
CA PHE A 155 -1.20 12.01 8.85
C PHE A 155 -0.23 11.22 7.98
N LEU A 156 0.67 10.47 8.62
CA LEU A 156 1.62 9.60 7.94
C LEU A 156 1.21 8.14 8.17
N TYR A 157 0.81 7.47 7.10
CA TYR A 157 0.58 6.02 7.09
C TYR A 157 1.85 5.29 6.63
N TRP A 158 2.71 4.93 7.58
CA TRP A 158 3.98 4.23 7.32
C TRP A 158 3.78 2.71 7.33
N ALA A 159 3.70 2.15 6.14
CA ALA A 159 3.20 0.82 5.84
C ALA A 159 4.27 -0.08 5.19
N VAL A 160 5.48 -0.08 5.77
CA VAL A 160 6.62 -0.88 5.30
C VAL A 160 6.33 -2.38 5.31
N ASP A 161 6.98 -3.11 4.41
CA ASP A 161 6.73 -4.54 4.19
C ASP A 161 8.00 -5.40 4.11
N ALA A 162 9.15 -4.89 4.57
CA ALA A 162 10.43 -5.61 4.58
C ALA A 162 10.41 -6.97 5.30
N THR A 163 9.52 -7.15 6.27
CA THR A 163 9.33 -8.40 7.02
C THR A 163 8.41 -9.40 6.32
N HIS A 164 7.74 -9.01 5.24
CA HIS A 164 6.97 -9.92 4.39
C HIS A 164 7.94 -10.68 3.47
N ALA A 165 7.68 -11.96 3.23
CA ALA A 165 8.52 -12.74 2.34
C ALA A 165 8.38 -12.26 0.87
N PRO A 166 9.48 -12.21 0.09
CA PRO A 166 10.88 -12.45 0.49
C PRO A 166 11.43 -11.31 1.35
N VAL A 167 11.95 -11.64 2.55
CA VAL A 167 12.46 -10.66 3.51
C VAL A 167 13.67 -9.93 2.93
N TYR A 168 13.80 -8.64 3.22
CA TYR A 168 14.96 -7.86 2.83
C TYR A 168 15.42 -6.87 3.92
N ALA A 169 16.69 -6.46 3.83
CA ALA A 169 17.30 -5.45 4.68
C ALA A 169 18.29 -4.59 3.87
N SER A 170 18.58 -3.39 4.38
CA SER A 170 19.52 -2.42 3.81
C SER A 170 20.85 -2.45 4.55
#